data_AF-A0A0W8F7F8-F1
#
_entry.id   AF-A0A0W8F7F8-F1
#
_cell.length_a   1.000
_cell.length_b   1.000
_cell.length_c   1.000
_cell.angle_alpha   90.00
_cell.angle_beta   90.00
_cell.angle_gamma   90.00
#
_symmetry.space_group_name_H-M   'P 1'
#
loop_
_entity.id
_entity.type
_entity.pdbx_description
1 polymer ?
#
loop_
_entity_poly.entity_id
_entity_poly.type
_entity_poly.pdbx_seq_one_letter_code
_entity_poly.pdbx_strand_id
1 'polypeptide(L)'
;MGLVKDDEALTDQGFCPLIPRLEAVMSALGRVEKETGKKAFYAVSVTAGADRILERAEEAVDHGANMVMIDVLTAGFSSLEPLSQNLNVPIHVHRTLHGASARDKSHGISMLVIAKLVRMVGGTNLHTGSCMGKMSLEREENDLCRDALREEWVAIRGSSPWPRAGSIQQRSTGTWMAMA
;
A
#
# COMPACT_ATOMS: atom_id res chain seq x y z
N MET A 1 -13.78 8.45 0.64
CA MET A 1 -13.54 7.03 0.98
C MET A 1 -12.40 7.01 1.98
N GLY A 2 -12.55 6.28 3.09
CA GLY A 2 -11.52 6.20 4.13
C GLY A 2 -10.49 5.12 3.83
N LEU A 3 -9.30 5.24 4.41
CA LEU A 3 -8.30 4.18 4.47
C LEU A 3 -7.83 4.05 5.92
N VAL A 4 -7.97 2.85 6.47
CA VAL A 4 -7.29 2.40 7.68
C VAL A 4 -6.16 1.49 7.23
N LYS A 5 -5.01 1.52 7.88
CA LYS A 5 -3.91 0.59 7.60
C LYS A 5 -3.29 0.11 8.89
N ASP A 6 -2.71 -1.09 8.83
CA ASP A 6 -1.76 -1.51 9.85
C ASP A 6 -0.48 -0.69 9.78
N ASP A 7 0.23 -0.63 10.90
CA ASP A 7 1.63 -0.19 10.94
C ASP A 7 2.54 -1.20 10.21
N GLU A 8 3.69 -0.77 9.68
CA GLU A 8 4.63 -1.70 9.03
C GLU A 8 5.17 -2.78 9.97
N ALA A 9 5.26 -2.49 11.26
CA ALA A 9 5.76 -3.45 12.24
C ALA A 9 4.66 -4.41 12.73
N LEU A 10 3.38 -4.07 12.54
CA LEU A 10 2.27 -4.90 12.96
C LEU A 10 1.95 -5.92 11.86
N THR A 11 2.15 -7.21 12.15
CA THR A 11 1.89 -8.30 11.20
C THR A 11 1.01 -9.35 11.88
N ASP A 12 1.63 -10.38 12.44
CA ASP A 12 0.96 -11.56 13.00
C ASP A 12 1.61 -11.99 14.32
N GLN A 13 1.80 -11.03 15.22
CA GLN A 13 2.38 -11.28 16.53
C GLN A 13 1.37 -11.96 17.45
N GLY A 14 1.84 -12.82 18.36
CA GLY A 14 0.95 -13.58 19.26
C GLY A 14 0.04 -12.74 20.16
N PHE A 15 0.40 -11.48 20.45
CA PHE A 15 -0.44 -10.56 21.22
C PHE A 15 -1.48 -9.82 20.37
N CYS A 16 -1.34 -9.82 19.04
CA CYS A 16 -2.26 -9.20 18.10
C CYS A 16 -2.29 -10.00 16.77
N PRO A 17 -2.87 -11.22 16.78
CA PRO A 17 -2.85 -12.09 15.60
C PRO A 17 -3.63 -11.48 14.43
N LEU A 18 -3.21 -11.80 13.20
CA LEU A 18 -3.71 -11.16 11.98
C LEU A 18 -5.22 -11.33 11.79
N ILE A 19 -5.72 -12.57 11.85
CA ILE A 19 -7.13 -12.88 11.52
C ILE A 19 -8.11 -12.30 12.55
N PRO A 20 -7.95 -12.48 13.87
CA PRO A 20 -8.82 -11.84 14.86
C PRO A 20 -8.83 -10.31 14.76
N ARG A 21 -7.67 -9.69 14.46
CA ARG A 21 -7.56 -8.25 14.23
C ARG A 21 -8.36 -7.84 12.99
N LEU A 22 -8.17 -8.56 11.89
CA LEU A 22 -8.86 -8.32 10.62
C LEU A 22 -10.37 -8.33 10.80
N GLU A 23 -10.92 -9.40 11.37
CA GLU A 23 -12.36 -9.55 11.57
C GLU A 23 -12.94 -8.45 12.46
N ALA A 24 -12.21 -8.07 13.53
CA ALA A 24 -12.61 -6.99 14.43
C ALA A 24 -12.67 -5.63 13.71
N VAL A 25 -11.65 -5.30 12.90
CA VAL A 25 -11.60 -4.04 12.14
C VAL A 25 -12.67 -4.04 11.05
N MET A 26 -12.83 -5.12 10.28
CA MET A 26 -13.85 -5.21 9.24
C MET A 26 -15.27 -5.11 9.81
N SER A 27 -15.54 -5.71 10.97
CA SER A 27 -16.80 -5.55 11.71
C SER A 27 -17.04 -4.10 12.16
N ALA A 28 -15.99 -3.40 12.61
CA ALA A 28 -16.08 -1.97 12.91
C ALA A 28 -16.37 -1.12 11.67
N LEU A 29 -15.69 -1.38 10.55
CA LEU A 29 -15.94 -0.69 9.29
C LEU A 29 -17.37 -0.93 8.77
N GLY A 30 -17.89 -2.15 8.90
CA GLY A 30 -19.28 -2.46 8.52
C GLY A 30 -20.32 -1.70 9.35
N ARG A 31 -20.03 -1.42 10.63
CA ARG A 31 -20.89 -0.55 11.48
C ARG A 31 -20.84 0.90 11.00
N VAL A 32 -19.64 1.43 10.77
CA VAL A 32 -19.45 2.80 10.26
C VAL A 32 -20.10 2.99 8.89
N GLU A 33 -20.02 1.99 8.01
CA GLU A 33 -20.70 2.03 6.71
C GLU A 33 -22.21 2.10 6.87
N LYS A 34 -22.81 1.29 7.77
CA LYS A 34 -24.26 1.34 8.04
C LYS A 34 -24.72 2.68 8.59
N GLU A 35 -23.92 3.31 9.45
CA GLU A 35 -24.25 4.59 10.07
C GLU A 35 -24.06 5.78 9.13
N THR A 36 -23.02 5.75 8.29
CA THR A 36 -22.60 6.94 7.51
C THR A 36 -22.82 6.80 6.00
N GLY A 37 -23.09 5.59 5.50
CA GLY A 37 -23.09 5.26 4.08
C GLY A 37 -21.71 5.30 3.41
N LYS A 38 -20.63 5.54 4.17
CA LYS A 38 -19.27 5.69 3.63
C LYS A 38 -18.48 4.40 3.78
N LYS A 39 -18.02 3.86 2.66
CA LYS A 39 -17.05 2.75 2.62
C LYS A 39 -15.64 3.21 2.98
N ALA A 40 -14.86 2.29 3.53
CA ALA A 40 -13.44 2.45 3.80
C ALA A 40 -12.69 1.16 3.50
N PHE A 41 -11.42 1.30 3.12
CA PHE A 41 -10.48 0.19 3.00
C PHE A 41 -9.74 -0.02 4.30
N TYR A 42 -9.40 -1.27 4.58
CA TYR A 42 -8.45 -1.63 5.61
C TYR A 42 -7.29 -2.38 4.96
N ALA A 43 -6.12 -1.74 4.92
CA ALA A 43 -4.89 -2.36 4.45
C ALA A 43 -4.26 -3.17 5.59
N VAL A 44 -4.68 -4.43 5.71
CA VAL A 44 -4.13 -5.38 6.69
C VAL A 44 -2.73 -5.82 6.26
N SER A 45 -1.74 -5.77 7.16
CA SER A 45 -0.37 -6.15 6.83
C SER A 45 -0.22 -7.65 6.74
N VAL A 46 0.16 -8.13 5.55
CA VAL A 46 0.44 -9.54 5.28
C VAL A 46 1.95 -9.82 5.18
N THR A 47 2.80 -8.81 5.43
CA THR A 47 4.27 -8.92 5.35
C THR A 47 4.76 -10.16 6.10
N ALA A 48 5.45 -11.05 5.38
CA ALA A 48 5.97 -12.32 5.87
C ALA A 48 7.21 -12.72 5.04
N GLY A 49 7.80 -13.88 5.36
CA GLY A 49 8.77 -14.53 4.47
C GLY A 49 8.15 -14.87 3.12
N ALA A 50 8.96 -14.89 2.06
CA ALA A 50 8.51 -15.15 0.70
C ALA A 50 7.81 -16.50 0.53
N ASP A 51 8.13 -17.48 1.39
CA ASP A 51 7.52 -18.81 1.45
C ASP A 51 6.09 -18.82 2.03
N ARG A 52 5.69 -17.77 2.76
CA ARG A 52 4.40 -17.72 3.49
C ARG A 52 3.49 -16.57 3.10
N ILE A 53 4.02 -15.53 2.46
CA ILE A 53 3.28 -14.29 2.23
C ILE A 53 2.03 -14.49 1.38
N LEU A 54 2.07 -15.38 0.38
CA LEU A 54 0.92 -15.66 -0.47
C LEU A 54 -0.18 -16.37 0.33
N GLU A 55 0.14 -17.48 0.98
CA GLU A 55 -0.80 -18.24 1.82
C GLU A 55 -1.46 -17.35 2.88
N ARG A 56 -0.67 -16.55 3.58
CA ARG A 56 -1.17 -15.58 4.57
C ARG A 56 -2.13 -14.55 3.96
N ALA A 57 -1.84 -14.07 2.75
CA ALA A 57 -2.68 -13.08 2.10
C ALA A 57 -3.98 -13.68 1.56
N GLU A 58 -3.94 -14.91 1.05
CA GLU A 58 -5.11 -15.68 0.65
C GLU A 58 -6.02 -15.93 1.85
N GLU A 59 -5.47 -16.38 2.98
CA GLU A 59 -6.20 -16.56 4.23
C GLU A 59 -6.87 -15.24 4.69
N ALA A 60 -6.14 -14.12 4.64
CA ALA A 60 -6.70 -12.82 4.98
C ALA A 60 -7.88 -12.44 4.05
N VAL A 61 -7.78 -12.71 2.75
CA VAL A 61 -8.87 -12.46 1.78
C VAL A 61 -10.08 -13.35 2.05
N ASP A 62 -9.87 -14.63 2.39
CA ASP A 62 -10.93 -15.57 2.76
C ASP A 62 -11.68 -15.12 4.02
N HIS A 63 -10.98 -14.46 4.95
CA HIS A 63 -11.56 -13.82 6.15
C HIS A 63 -12.11 -12.39 5.89
N GLY A 64 -12.22 -11.98 4.63
CA GLY A 64 -12.92 -10.76 4.24
C GLY A 64 -12.05 -9.50 4.17
N ALA A 65 -10.72 -9.63 4.07
CA ALA A 65 -9.87 -8.49 3.77
C ALA A 65 -10.30 -7.83 2.46
N ASN A 66 -10.49 -6.51 2.49
CA ASN A 66 -10.85 -5.72 1.30
C ASN A 66 -9.65 -5.00 0.67
N MET A 67 -8.47 -5.08 1.30
CA MET A 67 -7.18 -4.61 0.83
C MET A 67 -6.08 -5.27 1.67
N VAL A 68 -4.92 -5.56 1.08
CA VAL A 68 -3.74 -6.08 1.80
C VAL A 68 -2.58 -5.10 1.73
N MET A 69 -1.67 -5.14 2.69
CA MET A 69 -0.46 -4.32 2.77
C MET A 69 0.80 -5.18 2.78
N ILE A 70 1.82 -4.76 2.03
CA ILE A 70 3.15 -5.38 1.99
C ILE A 70 4.25 -4.33 2.10
N ASP A 71 5.25 -4.60 2.94
CA ASP A 71 6.51 -3.88 2.98
C ASP A 71 7.47 -4.40 1.91
N VAL A 72 7.41 -3.85 0.69
CA VAL A 72 8.05 -4.47 -0.49
C VAL A 72 9.58 -4.54 -0.41
N LEU A 73 10.24 -3.61 0.27
CA LEU A 73 11.71 -3.60 0.34
C LEU A 73 12.27 -4.57 1.38
N THR A 74 11.47 -4.92 2.41
CA THR A 74 11.86 -5.92 3.40
C THR A 74 11.39 -7.32 2.99
N ALA A 75 10.20 -7.43 2.39
CA ALA A 75 9.66 -8.68 1.87
C ALA A 75 10.24 -9.08 0.50
N GLY A 76 10.75 -8.12 -0.27
CA GLY A 76 11.28 -8.30 -1.62
C GLY A 76 10.23 -8.09 -2.72
N PHE A 77 10.67 -7.58 -3.87
CA PHE A 77 9.80 -7.39 -5.04
C PHE A 77 9.23 -8.70 -5.58
N SER A 78 9.97 -9.81 -5.48
CA SER A 78 9.50 -11.15 -5.85
C SER A 78 8.29 -11.61 -5.04
N SER A 79 8.11 -11.08 -3.84
CA SER A 79 6.96 -11.37 -2.98
C SER A 79 5.70 -10.60 -3.37
N LEU A 80 5.83 -9.51 -4.14
CA LEU A 80 4.69 -8.72 -4.62
C LEU A 80 4.03 -9.33 -5.87
N GLU A 81 4.82 -9.97 -6.74
CA GLU A 81 4.31 -10.59 -7.97
C GLU A 81 3.24 -11.66 -7.72
N PRO A 82 3.43 -12.67 -6.85
CA PRO A 82 2.38 -13.66 -6.61
C PRO A 82 1.13 -13.03 -5.99
N LEU A 83 1.27 -11.99 -5.15
CA LEU A 83 0.12 -11.29 -4.60
C LEU A 83 -0.68 -10.59 -5.71
N SER A 84 -0.01 -9.92 -6.64
CA SER A 84 -0.67 -9.19 -7.74
C SER A 84 -1.35 -10.11 -8.76
N GLN A 85 -0.87 -11.35 -8.90
CA GLN A 85 -1.44 -12.34 -9.81
C GLN A 85 -2.60 -13.14 -9.22
N ASN A 86 -2.54 -13.45 -7.91
CA ASN A 86 -3.49 -14.38 -7.29
C ASN A 86 -4.60 -13.68 -6.49
N LEU A 87 -4.39 -12.44 -6.03
CA LEU A 87 -5.38 -11.74 -5.21
C LEU A 87 -6.31 -10.86 -6.05
N ASN A 88 -7.60 -10.89 -5.70
CA ASN A 88 -8.63 -10.04 -6.31
C ASN A 88 -8.89 -8.75 -5.52
N VAL A 89 -8.03 -8.44 -4.55
CA VAL A 89 -8.12 -7.22 -3.73
C VAL A 89 -6.95 -6.28 -4.00
N PRO A 90 -7.14 -4.97 -3.83
CA PRO A 90 -6.06 -3.99 -3.94
C PRO A 90 -4.89 -4.26 -2.99
N ILE A 91 -3.67 -3.96 -3.46
CA ILE A 91 -2.43 -4.13 -2.71
C ILE A 91 -1.82 -2.77 -2.39
N HIS A 92 -1.82 -2.43 -1.12
CA HIS A 92 -1.13 -1.27 -0.56
C HIS A 92 0.35 -1.58 -0.36
N VAL A 93 1.22 -0.83 -1.02
CA VAL A 93 2.66 -1.04 -0.91
C VAL A 93 3.28 -0.03 0.03
N HIS A 94 3.85 -0.54 1.10
CA HIS A 94 4.64 0.21 2.05
C HIS A 94 6.13 0.09 1.70
N ARG A 95 6.89 1.13 2.03
CA ARG A 95 8.29 1.31 1.61
C ARG A 95 9.27 1.24 2.77
N THR A 96 8.97 0.51 3.83
CA THR A 96 9.87 0.31 4.98
C THR A 96 11.27 -0.04 4.49
N LEU A 97 12.31 0.50 5.12
CA LEU A 97 13.73 0.43 4.71
C LEU A 97 14.17 1.37 3.57
N HIS A 98 13.28 2.06 2.85
CA HIS A 98 13.68 2.90 1.70
C HIS A 98 14.70 3.99 2.05
N GLY A 99 14.65 4.55 3.27
CA GLY A 99 15.55 5.60 3.71
C GLY A 99 17.02 5.17 3.76
N ALA A 100 17.30 3.86 3.78
CA ALA A 100 18.65 3.32 3.76
C ALA A 100 19.32 3.44 2.38
N SER A 101 18.55 3.51 1.29
CA SER A 101 19.06 3.49 -0.08
C SER A 101 18.61 4.68 -0.93
N ALA A 102 17.49 5.31 -0.60
CA ALA A 102 16.87 6.35 -1.44
C ALA A 102 17.05 7.78 -0.92
N ARG A 103 17.78 7.96 0.19
CA ARG A 103 17.90 9.27 0.87
C ARG A 103 19.08 10.11 0.38
N ASP A 104 20.22 9.47 0.12
CA ASP A 104 21.40 10.17 -0.38
C ASP A 104 21.25 10.44 -1.89
N LYS A 105 21.45 11.70 -2.30
CA LYS A 105 21.34 12.12 -3.70
C LYS A 105 22.56 11.73 -4.54
N SER A 106 23.68 11.46 -3.90
CA SER A 106 24.94 11.08 -4.55
C SER A 106 25.14 9.57 -4.64
N HIS A 107 24.37 8.77 -3.89
CA HIS A 107 24.56 7.33 -3.81
C HIS A 107 23.26 6.58 -3.46
N GLY A 108 23.03 5.44 -4.11
CA GLY A 108 21.91 4.54 -3.82
C GLY A 108 20.88 4.43 -4.96
N ILE A 109 19.61 4.25 -4.62
CA ILE A 109 18.50 4.01 -5.56
C ILE A 109 17.40 5.03 -5.32
N SER A 110 17.11 5.87 -6.31
CA SER A 110 16.04 6.87 -6.20
C SER A 110 14.68 6.22 -5.93
N MET A 111 13.85 6.91 -5.14
CA MET A 111 12.44 6.52 -4.93
C MET A 111 11.65 6.41 -6.23
N LEU A 112 12.01 7.14 -7.28
CA LEU A 112 11.38 7.04 -8.59
C LEU A 112 11.56 5.65 -9.20
N VAL A 113 12.75 5.07 -9.07
CA VAL A 113 13.05 3.71 -9.56
C VAL A 113 12.23 2.70 -8.78
N ILE A 114 12.18 2.83 -7.46
CA ILE A 114 11.36 1.96 -6.59
C ILE A 114 9.88 2.07 -6.97
N ALA A 115 9.35 3.27 -7.20
CA ALA A 115 7.96 3.48 -7.61
C ALA A 115 7.63 2.81 -8.94
N LYS A 116 8.53 2.93 -9.93
CA LYS A 116 8.40 2.24 -11.22
C LYS A 116 8.43 0.73 -11.05
N LEU A 117 9.33 0.18 -10.24
CA LEU A 117 9.39 -1.26 -9.96
C LEU A 117 8.11 -1.77 -9.30
N VAL A 118 7.60 -1.08 -8.28
CA VAL A 118 6.34 -1.44 -7.63
C VAL A 118 5.19 -1.49 -8.64
N ARG A 119 5.11 -0.49 -9.51
CA ARG A 119 4.09 -0.43 -10.56
C ARG A 119 4.24 -1.58 -11.57
N MET A 120 5.46 -1.87 -12.02
CA MET A 120 5.73 -2.97 -12.96
C MET A 120 5.30 -4.32 -12.41
N VAL A 121 5.56 -4.57 -11.11
CA VAL A 121 5.24 -5.85 -10.47
C VAL A 121 3.74 -5.98 -10.11
N GLY A 122 3.01 -4.85 -10.04
CA GLY A 122 1.55 -4.85 -9.89
C GLY A 122 1.04 -4.34 -8.55
N GLY A 123 1.83 -3.55 -7.81
CA GLY A 123 1.34 -2.84 -6.64
C GLY A 123 0.22 -1.86 -7.02
N THR A 124 -0.85 -1.80 -6.23
CA THR A 124 -1.98 -0.90 -6.53
C THR A 124 -1.63 0.54 -6.18
N ASN A 125 -1.14 0.79 -4.98
CA ASN A 125 -0.68 2.11 -4.57
C ASN A 125 0.61 2.01 -3.72
N LEU A 126 1.32 3.13 -3.57
CA LEU A 126 2.62 3.20 -2.90
C LEU A 126 2.73 4.48 -2.07
N HIS A 127 3.38 4.38 -0.91
CA HIS A 127 3.84 5.55 -0.17
C HIS A 127 4.97 6.29 -0.93
N THR A 128 4.68 7.43 -1.55
CA THR A 128 5.69 8.28 -2.22
C THR A 128 6.28 9.35 -1.29
N GLY A 129 5.73 9.52 -0.09
CA GLY A 129 6.18 10.50 0.91
C GLY A 129 5.32 11.75 0.91
N SER A 130 5.61 12.67 1.82
CA SER A 130 4.96 13.98 1.90
C SER A 130 5.95 15.09 1.56
N CYS A 131 5.44 16.19 1.02
CA CYS A 131 6.22 17.42 0.81
C CYS A 131 6.38 18.24 2.10
N MET A 132 5.78 17.80 3.22
CA MET A 132 5.93 18.40 4.55
C MET A 132 6.06 17.28 5.60
N GLY A 133 7.03 17.38 6.51
CA GLY A 133 7.22 16.45 7.63
C GLY A 133 8.66 15.99 7.84
N LYS A 134 8.88 15.08 8.81
CA LYS A 134 10.22 14.58 9.20
C LYS A 134 10.96 13.80 8.09
N MET A 135 10.22 13.18 7.17
CA MET A 135 10.76 12.45 6.02
C MET A 135 10.36 13.13 4.70
N SER A 136 10.41 14.47 4.68
CA SER A 136 10.12 15.23 3.48
C SER A 136 11.11 14.87 2.38
N LEU A 137 10.59 14.41 1.24
CA LEU A 137 11.33 14.46 -0.01
C LEU A 137 11.18 15.85 -0.61
N GLU A 138 12.11 16.24 -1.47
CA GLU A 138 11.93 17.42 -2.32
C GLU A 138 10.63 17.26 -3.10
N ARG A 139 9.86 18.35 -3.20
CA ARG A 139 8.54 18.35 -3.83
C ARG A 139 8.59 17.76 -5.24
N GLU A 140 9.63 18.09 -5.98
CA GLU A 140 9.86 17.63 -7.35
C GLU A 140 10.03 16.10 -7.43
N GLU A 141 10.79 15.48 -6.52
CA GLU A 141 10.96 14.03 -6.51
C GLU A 141 9.64 13.30 -6.20
N ASN A 142 8.83 13.86 -5.29
CA ASN A 142 7.51 13.31 -4.98
C ASN A 142 6.56 13.47 -6.17
N ASP A 143 6.60 14.61 -6.84
CA ASP A 143 5.81 14.87 -8.06
C ASP A 143 6.18 13.85 -9.15
N LEU A 144 7.47 13.59 -9.38
CA LEU A 144 7.94 12.55 -10.32
C LEU A 144 7.45 11.14 -9.95
N CYS A 145 7.51 10.76 -8.66
CA CYS A 145 7.02 9.46 -8.22
C CYS A 145 5.50 9.33 -8.44
N ARG A 146 4.73 10.36 -8.09
CA ARG A 146 3.29 10.39 -8.31
C ARG A 146 2.95 10.24 -9.79
N ASP A 147 3.66 10.98 -10.64
CA ASP A 147 3.38 10.98 -12.08
C ASP A 147 3.76 9.63 -12.70
N ALA A 148 4.90 9.04 -12.31
CA ALA A 148 5.31 7.70 -12.73
C ALA A 148 4.33 6.59 -12.32
N LEU A 149 3.60 6.76 -11.21
CA LEU A 149 2.57 5.80 -10.81
C LEU A 149 1.26 5.96 -11.61
N ARG A 150 1.01 7.14 -12.20
CA ARG A 150 -0.28 7.50 -12.84
C ARG A 150 -0.24 7.58 -14.36
N GLU A 151 0.92 7.87 -14.95
CA GLU A 151 1.09 8.02 -16.39
C GLU A 151 0.69 6.75 -17.15
N GLU A 152 0.34 6.82 -18.43
CA GLU A 152 0.04 5.61 -19.19
C GLU A 152 1.34 4.87 -19.59
N TRP A 153 1.42 3.57 -19.31
CA TRP A 153 2.53 2.72 -19.76
C TRP A 153 1.98 1.71 -20.76
N VAL A 154 2.52 1.73 -21.99
CA VAL A 154 2.16 0.74 -23.01
C VAL A 154 2.54 -0.65 -22.45
N ALA A 155 1.56 -1.56 -22.41
CA ALA A 155 1.64 -2.93 -21.88
C ALA A 155 1.69 -3.15 -20.35
N ILE A 156 1.75 -2.10 -19.51
CA ILE A 156 1.75 -2.24 -18.04
C ILE A 156 0.56 -1.49 -17.44
N ARG A 157 -0.33 -2.22 -16.78
CA ARG A 157 -1.51 -1.65 -16.12
C ARG A 157 -1.07 -0.53 -15.15
N GLY A 158 -1.74 0.61 -15.17
CA GLY A 158 -1.47 1.70 -14.23
C GLY A 158 -1.75 1.31 -12.78
N SER A 159 -0.84 1.65 -11.88
CA SER A 159 -1.03 1.60 -10.43
C SER A 159 -1.84 2.83 -9.98
N SER A 160 -3.15 2.70 -9.85
CA SER A 160 -3.98 3.83 -9.43
C SER A 160 -3.72 4.19 -7.95
N PRO A 161 -3.60 5.47 -7.55
CA PRO A 161 -3.65 5.83 -6.13
C PRO A 161 -4.96 5.35 -5.44
N TRP A 162 -6.08 5.11 -6.17
CA TRP A 162 -7.24 4.23 -5.85
C TRP A 162 -8.39 4.34 -6.92
N PRO A 163 -9.42 3.48 -6.94
CA PRO A 163 -9.60 2.20 -7.66
C PRO A 163 -10.37 2.27 -9.00
N ARG A 164 -10.50 1.12 -9.67
CA ARG A 164 -11.58 0.84 -10.63
C ARG A 164 -12.81 0.29 -9.92
N ALA A 165 -13.83 1.14 -9.78
CA ALA A 165 -15.26 0.82 -9.83
C ALA A 165 -15.98 2.15 -10.09
N GLY A 166 -16.12 2.52 -11.37
CA GLY A 166 -16.74 3.78 -11.77
C GLY A 166 -15.85 5.01 -11.53
N SER A 167 -15.87 5.92 -12.50
CA SER A 167 -15.25 7.24 -12.46
C SER A 167 -15.41 7.98 -11.13
N ILE A 168 -14.32 8.25 -10.39
CA ILE A 168 -14.31 9.26 -9.32
C ILE A 168 -13.00 10.04 -9.37
N GLN A 169 -13.12 11.28 -9.85
CA GLN A 169 -12.07 12.28 -10.03
C GLN A 169 -11.75 12.93 -8.67
N GLN A 170 -10.50 12.89 -8.19
CA GLN A 170 -10.11 13.60 -6.97
C GLN A 170 -9.71 15.04 -7.34
N ARG A 171 -10.61 15.99 -7.06
CA ARG A 171 -10.26 17.41 -7.04
C ARG A 171 -9.26 17.68 -5.91
N SER A 172 -8.34 18.58 -6.23
CA SER A 172 -7.30 19.23 -5.43
C SER A 172 -7.58 19.40 -3.93
N THR A 173 -6.48 19.41 -3.18
CA THR A 173 -6.23 19.87 -1.80
C THR A 173 -6.36 18.81 -0.70
N GLY A 174 -5.25 18.52 -0.01
CA GLY A 174 -5.22 17.65 1.16
C GLY A 174 -3.92 16.87 1.28
N THR A 175 -2.93 17.49 1.90
CA THR A 175 -1.75 16.84 2.47
C THR A 175 -2.23 15.81 3.50
N TRP A 176 -1.97 14.52 3.32
CA TRP A 176 -2.35 13.50 4.31
C TRP A 176 -1.14 13.14 5.16
N MET A 177 -1.18 13.56 6.42
CA MET A 177 -0.25 13.17 7.48
C MET A 177 -0.42 11.68 7.77
N ALA A 178 0.62 10.89 7.53
CA ALA A 178 0.86 9.71 8.36
C ALA A 178 1.26 10.24 9.74
N MET A 179 0.39 10.08 10.74
CA MET A 179 0.87 10.13 12.12
C MET A 179 1.66 8.85 12.34
N ALA A 180 2.96 9.03 12.56
CA ALA A 180 3.80 8.06 13.26
C ALA A 180 3.39 7.97 14.73
#